data_AF-A0A951ACH0-F1
#
_entry.id   AF-A0A951ACH0-F1
#
_cell.length_a   1.000
_cell.length_b   1.000
_cell.length_c   1.000
_cell.angle_alpha   90.00
_cell.angle_beta   90.00
_cell.angle_gamma   90.00
#
_symmetry.space_group_name_H-M   'P 1'
#
loop_
_entity.id
_entity.type
_entity.pdbx_description
1 polymer ?
#
loop_
_entity_poly.entity_id
_entity_poly.type
_entity_poly.pdbx_seq_one_letter_code
_entity_poly.pdbx_strand_id
1 'polypeptide(L)'
;MNHLALILHAHLPFVRHPEHEHFLEEDWFFEAITETYIPLLQMMQRLANDNVPFKLTMSLTPTLCAMLGDELLRERYIRHLDLLTDLAARERNRNQNQLELAELSQFYFDLFCRSRRFFVDECKYNLLPAIRQLRDRGVLEIIGSAATHGLLPLIYEQSRAAARSQVLIGCDAYVDLFGEEPKGFWLPECAYAPGLDSLLQEANLRWFVLDAHGLLFGNPQPHRAIYAPCYTRAGPAAFARDRDSSRQVWSAEEGYPGDPAYREFYRDVGFDLPLEHLGPVARGVRKFSGVKYHRITGRSKEKEFYDRVAAEKAADAHATHFLEQRRAQFRQLAAANGDPIIVIPFDAELFGHWWFEGPRFLELFVRKAAFDQKDFRLTTPSEYLAAHPTQQMVEPAASTWGDKGHLEVWIDQNNSWIYSHLHTSTLQMTKLAIAHKNNSNEQADRVLQQLARELLLAQSSDWAFLMRTGTARDYATKRTLDHLGRFNKLYDQFAAGQVDEKFLADCESRDNLFPNLNWRYYA
;
A
#
# COMPACT_ATOMS: atom_id res chain seq x y z
N MET A 1 -12.68 -28.14 3.87
CA MET A 1 -13.46 -26.91 3.66
C MET A 1 -12.63 -25.95 2.82
N ASN A 2 -13.19 -25.24 1.85
CA ASN A 2 -12.42 -24.33 0.98
C ASN A 2 -12.25 -22.94 1.61
N HIS A 3 -11.18 -22.23 1.23
CA HIS A 3 -10.81 -20.95 1.85
C HIS A 3 -10.50 -19.87 0.82
N LEU A 4 -10.98 -18.65 1.07
CA LEU A 4 -10.66 -17.48 0.27
C LEU A 4 -9.98 -16.44 1.16
N ALA A 5 -8.78 -16.00 0.80
CA ALA A 5 -8.06 -14.95 1.50
C ALA A 5 -7.94 -13.72 0.60
N LEU A 6 -8.59 -12.63 1.02
CA LEU A 6 -8.42 -11.31 0.43
C LEU A 6 -7.28 -10.58 1.13
N ILE A 7 -6.36 -10.01 0.36
CA ILE A 7 -5.22 -9.23 0.86
C ILE A 7 -5.25 -7.84 0.23
N LEU A 8 -5.26 -6.79 1.04
CA LEU A 8 -5.13 -5.41 0.58
C LEU A 8 -3.72 -4.90 0.86
N HIS A 9 -3.01 -4.46 -0.16
CA HIS A 9 -1.70 -3.84 -0.03
C HIS A 9 -1.82 -2.32 0.02
N ALA A 10 -1.69 -1.73 1.22
CA ALA A 10 -1.72 -0.28 1.38
C ALA A 10 -0.30 0.26 1.53
N HIS A 11 0.10 1.04 0.54
CA HIS A 11 1.44 1.57 0.42
C HIS A 11 1.43 2.97 -0.20
N LEU A 12 2.24 3.85 0.38
CA LEU A 12 2.70 5.06 -0.29
C LEU A 12 4.19 5.26 0.01
N PRO A 13 4.96 5.83 -0.95
CA PRO A 13 6.29 6.34 -0.67
C PRO A 13 6.24 7.37 0.45
N PHE A 14 7.33 7.53 1.20
CA PHE A 14 7.40 8.57 2.22
C PHE A 14 7.44 9.96 1.55
N VAL A 15 6.33 10.68 1.57
CA VAL A 15 6.18 12.03 1.00
C VAL A 15 5.83 13.00 2.12
N ARG A 16 6.83 13.77 2.55
CA ARG A 16 6.71 14.74 3.63
C ARG A 16 7.67 15.90 3.38
N HIS A 17 7.11 17.09 3.15
CA HIS A 17 7.88 18.27 2.76
C HIS A 17 7.61 19.42 3.74
N PRO A 18 8.23 19.43 4.94
CA PRO A 18 8.07 20.50 5.91
C PRO A 18 8.63 21.84 5.42
N GLU A 19 9.57 21.84 4.48
CA GLU A 19 10.18 23.03 3.88
C GLU A 19 9.24 23.85 3.00
N HIS A 20 8.08 23.28 2.65
CA HIS A 20 7.05 23.93 1.86
C HIS A 20 5.76 23.97 2.68
N GLU A 21 5.03 25.09 2.68
CA GLU A 21 3.71 25.16 3.33
C GLU A 21 2.71 24.17 2.69
N HIS A 22 2.87 23.98 1.38
CA HIS A 22 2.05 23.14 0.52
C HIS A 22 2.94 22.43 -0.50
N PHE A 23 2.69 21.15 -0.72
CA PHE A 23 3.41 20.35 -1.71
C PHE A 23 2.41 19.46 -2.47
N LEU A 24 2.58 19.31 -3.79
CA LEU A 24 1.56 18.67 -4.64
C LEU A 24 1.48 17.17 -4.36
N GLU A 25 2.62 16.51 -4.22
CA GLU A 25 2.72 15.07 -4.03
C GLU A 25 2.22 14.62 -2.64
N GLU A 26 2.09 15.54 -1.67
CA GLU A 26 1.38 15.24 -0.41
C GLU A 26 -0.12 15.01 -0.62
N ASP A 27 -0.70 15.51 -1.72
CA ASP A 27 -2.11 15.27 -2.03
C ASP A 27 -2.38 13.78 -2.28
N TRP A 28 -1.41 13.00 -2.78
CA TRP A 28 -1.55 11.53 -2.91
C TRP A 28 -1.93 10.87 -1.58
N PHE A 29 -1.29 11.32 -0.50
CA PHE A 29 -1.57 10.84 0.85
C PHE A 29 -2.96 11.26 1.33
N PHE A 30 -3.35 12.52 1.12
CA PHE A 30 -4.66 13.03 1.53
C PHE A 30 -5.82 12.41 0.76
N GLU A 31 -5.64 12.18 -0.54
CA GLU A 31 -6.58 11.49 -1.42
C GLU A 31 -6.74 10.03 -0.98
N ALA A 32 -5.64 9.31 -0.75
CA ALA A 32 -5.69 7.92 -0.29
C ALA A 32 -6.41 7.78 1.07
N ILE A 33 -6.19 8.70 2.01
CA ILE A 33 -6.92 8.70 3.29
C ILE A 33 -8.43 8.87 3.07
N THR A 34 -8.81 9.88 2.30
CA THR A 34 -10.22 10.27 2.12
C THR A 34 -11.00 9.26 1.29
N GLU A 35 -10.40 8.79 0.20
CA GLU A 35 -11.07 7.95 -0.79
C GLU A 35 -10.91 6.45 -0.50
N THR A 36 -9.85 6.02 0.20
CA THR A 36 -9.57 4.58 0.43
C THR A 36 -9.58 4.22 1.92
N TYR A 37 -8.67 4.77 2.73
CA TYR A 37 -8.45 4.25 4.08
C TYR A 37 -9.64 4.49 5.01
N ILE A 38 -10.22 5.70 5.02
CA ILE A 38 -11.43 5.98 5.80
C ILE A 38 -12.61 5.11 5.33
N PRO A 39 -12.95 5.03 4.03
CA PRO A 39 -14.03 4.15 3.56
C PRO A 39 -13.84 2.68 3.90
N LEU A 40 -12.62 2.13 3.78
CA LEU A 40 -12.32 0.74 4.15
C LEU A 40 -12.47 0.50 5.66
N LEU A 41 -12.01 1.43 6.50
CA LEU A 41 -12.20 1.35 7.95
C LEU A 41 -13.69 1.36 8.32
N GLN A 42 -14.45 2.30 7.77
CA GLN A 42 -15.88 2.39 8.01
C GLN A 42 -16.62 1.14 7.51
N MET A 43 -16.24 0.59 6.36
CA MET A 43 -16.76 -0.68 5.85
C MET A 43 -16.52 -1.83 6.85
N MET A 44 -15.27 -2.04 7.27
CA MET A 44 -14.93 -3.11 8.21
C MET A 44 -15.62 -2.93 9.56
N GLN A 45 -15.75 -1.69 10.05
CA GLN A 45 -16.48 -1.38 11.28
C GLN A 45 -17.96 -1.73 11.15
N ARG A 46 -18.62 -1.38 10.03
CA ARG A 46 -20.02 -1.76 9.76
C ARG A 46 -20.19 -3.28 9.74
N LEU A 47 -19.35 -3.98 8.99
CA LEU A 47 -19.38 -5.45 8.91
C LEU A 47 -19.19 -6.10 10.29
N ALA A 48 -18.26 -5.59 11.09
CA ALA A 48 -18.00 -6.09 12.43
C ALA A 48 -19.17 -5.80 13.39
N ASN A 49 -19.75 -4.59 13.34
CA ASN A 49 -20.89 -4.22 14.19
C ASN A 49 -22.15 -5.01 13.84
N ASP A 50 -22.32 -5.38 12.56
CA ASP A 50 -23.39 -6.24 12.08
C ASP A 50 -23.13 -7.74 12.34
N ASN A 51 -22.02 -8.09 13.00
CA ASN A 51 -21.58 -9.46 13.28
C ASN A 51 -21.46 -10.34 12.02
N VAL A 52 -21.04 -9.76 10.90
CA VAL A 52 -20.72 -10.52 9.69
C VAL A 52 -19.46 -11.36 9.95
N PRO A 53 -19.47 -12.69 9.73
CA PRO A 53 -18.29 -13.52 9.94
C PRO A 53 -17.32 -13.37 8.76
N PHE A 54 -16.48 -12.34 8.81
CA PHE A 54 -15.48 -12.06 7.77
C PHE A 54 -14.06 -12.02 8.33
N LYS A 55 -13.11 -12.22 7.42
CA LYS A 55 -11.67 -12.09 7.65
C LYS A 55 -11.07 -11.37 6.46
N LEU A 56 -10.24 -10.37 6.74
CA LEU A 56 -9.48 -9.64 5.74
C LEU A 56 -8.02 -9.57 6.18
N THR A 57 -7.11 -9.55 5.22
CA THR A 57 -5.70 -9.27 5.49
C THR A 57 -5.32 -7.94 4.84
N MET A 58 -4.54 -7.11 5.53
CA MET A 58 -4.05 -5.85 5.00
C MET A 58 -2.58 -5.70 5.33
N SER A 59 -1.74 -5.40 4.33
CA SER A 59 -0.39 -4.90 4.62
C SER A 59 -0.43 -3.39 4.76
N LEU A 60 0.29 -2.90 5.76
CA LEU A 60 0.49 -1.47 5.98
C LEU A 60 1.99 -1.22 5.98
N THR A 61 2.50 -0.54 4.96
CA THR A 61 3.95 -0.34 4.88
C THR A 61 4.44 0.60 5.98
N PRO A 62 5.67 0.41 6.49
CA PRO A 62 6.20 1.27 7.54
C PRO A 62 6.26 2.75 7.15
N THR A 63 6.52 3.07 5.87
CA THR A 63 6.44 4.45 5.33
C THR A 63 5.05 5.06 5.46
N LEU A 64 4.00 4.32 5.09
CA LEU A 64 2.62 4.77 5.18
C LEU A 64 2.24 5.00 6.63
N CYS A 65 2.60 4.07 7.52
CA CYS A 65 2.36 4.22 8.95
C CYS A 65 3.11 5.42 9.54
N ALA A 66 4.34 5.69 9.12
CA ALA A 66 5.08 6.87 9.54
C ALA A 66 4.35 8.16 9.14
N MET A 67 3.80 8.23 7.93
CA MET A 67 3.00 9.39 7.47
C MET A 67 1.65 9.51 8.20
N LEU A 68 0.93 8.40 8.41
CA LEU A 68 -0.28 8.36 9.26
C LEU A 68 0.04 8.75 10.71
N GLY A 69 1.27 8.53 11.14
CA GLY A 69 1.88 8.85 12.43
C GLY A 69 2.20 10.33 12.64
N ASP A 70 2.46 11.06 11.55
CA ASP A 70 3.14 12.35 11.57
C ASP A 70 2.19 13.53 11.86
N GLU A 71 2.56 14.37 12.82
CA GLU A 71 1.73 15.49 13.29
C GLU A 71 1.52 16.54 12.19
N LEU A 72 2.57 16.91 11.45
CA LEU A 72 2.49 17.89 10.37
C LEU A 72 1.52 17.44 9.28
N LEU A 73 1.62 16.18 8.85
CA LEU A 73 0.75 15.63 7.81
C LEU A 73 -0.70 15.51 8.28
N ARG A 74 -0.95 15.16 9.55
CA ARG A 74 -2.31 15.15 10.13
C ARG A 74 -2.95 16.53 10.14
N GLU A 75 -2.20 17.56 10.56
CA GLU A 75 -2.68 18.94 10.51
C GLU A 75 -2.99 19.39 9.08
N ARG A 76 -2.10 19.08 8.13
CA ARG A 76 -2.31 19.37 6.70
C ARG A 76 -3.53 18.65 6.15
N TYR A 77 -3.78 17.41 6.56
CA TYR A 77 -4.95 16.65 6.14
C TYR A 77 -6.26 17.28 6.62
N ILE A 78 -6.31 17.78 7.87
CA ILE A 78 -7.49 18.51 8.37
C ILE A 78 -7.74 19.75 7.51
N ARG A 79 -6.68 20.54 7.24
CA ARG A 79 -6.80 21.72 6.35
C ARG A 79 -7.29 21.32 4.97
N HIS A 80 -6.79 20.22 4.41
CA HIS A 80 -7.25 19.69 3.13
C HIS A 80 -8.75 19.38 3.15
N LEU A 81 -9.26 18.67 4.17
CA LEU A 81 -10.69 18.38 4.31
C LEU A 81 -11.54 19.64 4.49
N ASP A 82 -11.05 20.64 5.23
CA ASP A 82 -11.74 21.92 5.40
C ASP A 82 -11.88 22.65 4.05
N LEU A 83 -10.82 22.65 3.23
CA LEU A 83 -10.84 23.23 1.89
C LEU A 83 -11.79 22.50 0.95
N LEU A 84 -11.84 21.16 1.00
CA LEU A 84 -12.78 20.37 0.20
C LEU A 84 -14.23 20.57 0.64
N THR A 85 -14.47 20.71 1.93
CA THR A 85 -15.80 21.00 2.49
C THR A 85 -16.29 22.36 2.04
N ASP A 86 -15.42 23.38 2.04
CA ASP A 86 -15.72 24.72 1.50
C ASP A 86 -16.03 24.69 0.00
N LEU A 87 -15.19 24.01 -0.81
CA LEU A 87 -15.45 23.85 -2.24
C LEU A 87 -16.79 23.16 -2.49
N ALA A 88 -17.08 22.07 -1.78
CA ALA A 88 -18.35 21.35 -1.91
C ALA A 88 -19.56 22.22 -1.50
N ALA A 89 -19.42 23.08 -0.48
CA ALA A 89 -20.47 24.04 -0.10
C ALA A 89 -20.74 25.07 -1.20
N ARG A 90 -19.69 25.60 -1.83
CA ARG A 90 -19.82 26.53 -2.97
C ARG A 90 -20.44 25.86 -4.19
N GLU A 91 -20.10 24.60 -4.43
CA GLU A 91 -20.71 23.78 -5.48
C GLU A 91 -22.21 23.52 -5.23
N ARG A 92 -22.63 23.25 -3.99
CA ARG A 92 -24.06 23.12 -3.65
C ARG A 92 -24.86 24.37 -4.04
N ASN A 93 -24.32 25.55 -3.76
CA ASN A 93 -24.97 26.81 -4.12
C ASN A 93 -24.99 27.02 -5.65
N ARG A 94 -23.88 26.71 -6.33
CA ARG A 94 -23.77 26.82 -7.79
C ARG A 94 -24.77 25.92 -8.52
N ASN A 95 -24.94 24.70 -8.02
CA ASN A 95 -25.68 23.64 -8.70
C ASN A 95 -27.15 23.52 -8.26
N GLN A 96 -27.64 24.39 -7.35
CA GLN A 96 -28.98 24.32 -6.75
C GLN A 96 -30.15 24.30 -7.76
N ASN A 97 -29.94 24.82 -8.97
CA ASN A 97 -30.98 24.93 -10.00
C ASN A 97 -31.05 23.72 -10.94
N GLN A 98 -30.12 22.76 -10.85
CA GLN A 98 -30.11 21.53 -11.63
C GLN A 98 -30.15 20.33 -10.70
N LEU A 99 -31.29 19.63 -10.68
CA LEU A 99 -31.58 18.59 -9.68
C LEU A 99 -30.46 17.54 -9.54
N GLU A 100 -30.00 16.97 -10.66
CA GLU A 100 -28.95 15.94 -10.68
C GLU A 100 -27.63 16.43 -10.06
N LEU A 101 -27.20 17.64 -10.40
CA LEU A 101 -25.99 18.24 -9.85
C LEU A 101 -26.17 18.68 -8.39
N ALA A 102 -27.36 19.15 -8.01
CA ALA A 102 -27.67 19.51 -6.62
C ALA A 102 -27.54 18.28 -5.69
N GLU A 103 -28.05 17.12 -6.11
CA GLU A 103 -27.91 15.86 -5.38
C GLU A 103 -26.46 15.40 -5.28
N LEU A 104 -25.69 15.49 -6.36
CA LEU A 104 -24.27 15.14 -6.38
C LEU A 104 -23.40 16.09 -5.54
N SER A 105 -23.63 17.39 -5.61
CA SER A 105 -22.92 18.37 -4.77
C SER A 105 -23.26 18.19 -3.28
N GLN A 106 -24.53 17.87 -2.96
CA GLN A 106 -24.93 17.50 -1.60
C GLN A 106 -24.18 16.24 -1.13
N PHE A 107 -24.10 15.22 -1.98
CA PHE A 107 -23.38 13.99 -1.68
C PHE A 107 -21.91 14.24 -1.32
N TYR A 108 -21.19 15.04 -2.11
CA TYR A 108 -19.78 15.36 -1.86
C TYR A 108 -19.58 16.17 -0.59
N PHE A 109 -20.46 17.15 -0.33
CA PHE A 109 -20.43 17.90 0.92
C PHE A 109 -20.60 16.97 2.13
N ASP A 110 -21.57 16.04 2.07
CA ASP A 110 -21.78 15.08 3.13
C ASP A 110 -20.63 14.08 3.26
N LEU A 111 -20.01 13.67 2.14
CA LEU A 111 -18.85 12.80 2.13
C LEU A 111 -17.68 13.45 2.90
N PHE A 112 -17.30 14.68 2.56
CA PHE A 112 -16.18 15.36 3.22
C PHE A 112 -16.49 15.69 4.68
N CYS A 113 -17.72 16.12 4.99
CA CYS A 113 -18.15 16.34 6.37
C CYS A 113 -18.05 15.05 7.21
N ARG A 114 -18.50 13.92 6.66
CA ARG A 114 -18.41 12.61 7.33
C ARG A 114 -16.97 12.14 7.49
N SER A 115 -16.13 12.27 6.45
CA SER A 115 -14.71 11.89 6.54
C SER A 115 -13.99 12.72 7.60
N ARG A 116 -14.26 14.03 7.64
CA ARG A 116 -13.74 14.92 8.68
C ARG A 116 -14.22 14.54 10.06
N ARG A 117 -15.53 14.30 10.24
CA ARG A 117 -16.09 13.85 11.52
C ARG A 117 -15.45 12.55 12.00
N PHE A 118 -15.32 11.57 11.11
CA PHE A 118 -14.69 10.30 11.42
C PHE A 118 -13.22 10.50 11.87
N PHE A 119 -12.44 11.25 11.09
CA PHE A 119 -11.03 11.48 11.41
C PHE A 119 -10.83 12.28 12.71
N VAL A 120 -11.58 13.37 12.90
CA VAL A 120 -11.43 14.29 14.04
C VAL A 120 -12.09 13.75 15.30
N ASP A 121 -13.35 13.32 15.21
CA ASP A 121 -14.15 13.00 16.39
C ASP A 121 -13.98 11.54 16.81
N GLU A 122 -13.94 10.60 15.87
CA GLU A 122 -13.88 9.17 16.17
C GLU A 122 -12.43 8.69 16.29
N CYS A 123 -11.58 9.06 15.34
CA CYS A 123 -10.17 8.64 15.31
C CYS A 123 -9.22 9.57 16.09
N LYS A 124 -9.70 10.73 16.58
CA LYS A 124 -8.87 11.70 17.31
C LYS A 124 -7.59 12.06 16.55
N TYR A 125 -7.74 12.38 15.27
CA TYR A 125 -6.67 12.77 14.35
C TYR A 125 -5.66 11.68 14.01
N ASN A 126 -5.92 10.40 14.36
CA ASN A 126 -5.00 9.30 14.09
C ASN A 126 -5.76 8.02 13.69
N LEU A 127 -5.54 7.54 12.47
CA LEU A 127 -6.19 6.32 11.97
C LEU A 127 -5.59 5.03 12.52
N LEU A 128 -4.34 5.04 12.98
CA LEU A 128 -3.62 3.82 13.42
C LEU A 128 -4.32 3.10 14.58
N PRO A 129 -4.82 3.80 15.64
CA PRO A 129 -5.64 3.17 16.66
C PRO A 129 -6.92 2.51 16.12
N ALA A 130 -7.60 3.11 15.14
CA ALA A 130 -8.81 2.54 14.56
C ALA A 130 -8.52 1.26 13.75
N ILE A 131 -7.40 1.23 13.01
CA ILE A 131 -6.90 0.02 12.34
C ILE A 131 -6.59 -1.06 13.38
N ARG A 132 -5.85 -0.71 14.45
CA ARG A 132 -5.49 -1.64 15.53
C ARG A 132 -6.72 -2.26 16.19
N GLN A 133 -7.77 -1.48 16.42
CA GLN A 133 -9.03 -2.00 16.99
C GLN A 133 -9.68 -3.09 16.12
N LEU A 134 -9.61 -2.98 14.78
CA LEU A 134 -10.13 -4.01 13.88
C LEU A 134 -9.31 -5.30 13.97
N ARG A 135 -7.99 -5.19 14.15
CA ARG A 135 -7.12 -6.33 14.41
C ARG A 135 -7.43 -6.97 15.76
N ASP A 136 -7.58 -6.18 16.80
CA ASP A 136 -7.86 -6.66 18.15
C ASP A 136 -9.25 -7.34 18.24
N ARG A 137 -10.20 -6.95 17.37
CA ARG A 137 -11.49 -7.67 17.16
C ARG A 137 -11.34 -8.98 16.38
N GLY A 138 -10.18 -9.26 15.82
CA GLY A 138 -9.88 -10.47 15.05
C GLY A 138 -10.48 -10.51 13.64
N VAL A 139 -11.03 -9.40 13.13
CA VAL A 139 -11.61 -9.36 11.77
C VAL A 139 -10.58 -8.96 10.70
N LEU A 140 -9.49 -8.34 11.12
CA LEU A 140 -8.38 -7.89 10.27
C LEU A 140 -7.06 -8.50 10.72
N GLU A 141 -6.33 -9.15 9.83
CA GLU A 141 -4.91 -9.45 10.03
C GLU A 141 -4.07 -8.34 9.39
N ILE A 142 -3.22 -7.69 10.18
CA ILE A 142 -2.28 -6.67 9.69
C ILE A 142 -0.91 -7.32 9.50
N ILE A 143 -0.32 -7.19 8.31
CA ILE A 143 0.99 -7.79 7.99
C ILE A 143 2.06 -6.71 7.74
N GLY A 144 3.32 -7.08 7.98
CA GLY A 144 4.47 -6.19 7.79
C GLY A 144 4.92 -6.10 6.33
N SER A 145 5.88 -5.22 6.07
CA SER A 145 6.59 -5.07 4.79
C SER A 145 8.00 -4.53 5.07
N ALA A 146 8.84 -4.43 4.04
CA ALA A 146 10.16 -3.81 4.14
C ALA A 146 10.03 -2.34 4.55
N ALA A 147 11.01 -1.83 5.31
CA ALA A 147 11.02 -0.49 5.90
C ALA A 147 10.56 0.60 4.92
N THR A 148 11.16 0.66 3.73
CA THR A 148 10.82 1.66 2.71
C THR A 148 10.35 1.05 1.40
N HIS A 149 9.76 -0.16 1.47
CA HIS A 149 9.33 -0.88 0.27
C HIS A 149 10.46 -1.09 -0.76
N GLY A 150 11.70 -1.21 -0.28
CA GLY A 150 12.86 -1.43 -1.15
C GLY A 150 12.84 -2.80 -1.82
N LEU A 151 13.24 -2.87 -3.10
CA LEU A 151 13.16 -4.09 -3.90
C LEU A 151 14.19 -5.14 -3.43
N LEU A 152 13.75 -6.01 -2.51
CA LEU A 152 14.62 -6.90 -1.74
C LEU A 152 15.55 -7.79 -2.58
N PRO A 153 15.13 -8.40 -3.71
CA PRO A 153 16.05 -9.17 -4.54
C PRO A 153 17.28 -8.38 -4.98
N LEU A 154 17.11 -7.13 -5.40
CA LEU A 154 18.23 -6.29 -5.86
C LEU A 154 19.14 -5.85 -4.73
N ILE A 155 18.53 -5.47 -3.61
CA ILE A 155 19.28 -5.07 -2.41
C ILE A 155 20.06 -6.28 -1.87
N TYR A 156 19.49 -7.48 -1.92
CA TYR A 156 20.12 -8.71 -1.45
C TYR A 156 21.35 -9.10 -2.27
N GLU A 157 21.25 -9.06 -3.61
CA GLU A 157 22.38 -9.28 -4.52
C GLU A 157 23.52 -8.28 -4.27
N GLN A 158 23.20 -7.04 -3.89
CA GLN A 158 24.17 -6.01 -3.55
C GLN A 158 24.79 -6.21 -2.17
N SER A 159 23.96 -6.50 -1.16
CA SER A 159 24.36 -6.72 0.23
C SER A 159 23.24 -7.41 1.00
N ARG A 160 23.49 -8.66 1.42
CA ARG A 160 22.59 -9.39 2.34
C ARG A 160 22.28 -8.58 3.59
N ALA A 161 23.26 -7.85 4.15
CA ALA A 161 23.06 -7.04 5.36
C ALA A 161 22.07 -5.89 5.12
N ALA A 162 22.08 -5.26 3.95
CA ALA A 162 21.13 -4.19 3.63
C ALA A 162 19.71 -4.71 3.41
N ALA A 163 19.54 -5.85 2.73
CA ALA A 163 18.23 -6.49 2.58
C ALA A 163 17.69 -6.96 3.94
N ARG A 164 18.57 -7.49 4.80
CA ARG A 164 18.25 -7.83 6.19
C ARG A 164 17.78 -6.59 6.98
N SER A 165 18.48 -5.47 6.87
CA SER A 165 18.09 -4.21 7.52
C SER A 165 16.71 -3.74 7.09
N GLN A 166 16.38 -3.81 5.79
CA GLN A 166 15.05 -3.47 5.29
C GLN A 166 13.94 -4.29 5.97
N VAL A 167 14.15 -5.60 6.13
CA VAL A 167 13.17 -6.49 6.79
C VAL A 167 13.08 -6.21 8.28
N LEU A 168 14.20 -6.16 9.00
CA LEU A 168 14.21 -6.01 10.46
C LEU A 168 13.73 -4.63 10.90
N ILE A 169 14.14 -3.55 10.23
CA ILE A 169 13.65 -2.19 10.54
C ILE A 169 12.14 -2.10 10.25
N GLY A 170 11.65 -2.76 9.19
CA GLY A 170 10.22 -2.84 8.93
C GLY A 170 9.44 -3.59 10.02
N CYS A 171 10.03 -4.68 10.56
CA CYS A 171 9.44 -5.42 11.68
C CYS A 171 9.47 -4.61 12.99
N ASP A 172 10.57 -3.94 13.30
CA ASP A 172 10.69 -3.06 14.47
C ASP A 172 9.64 -1.94 14.40
N ALA A 173 9.50 -1.29 13.24
CA ALA A 173 8.47 -0.27 13.03
C ALA A 173 7.05 -0.84 13.21
N TYR A 174 6.79 -2.07 12.76
CA TYR A 174 5.52 -2.75 13.02
C TYR A 174 5.29 -2.94 14.53
N VAL A 175 6.30 -3.45 15.26
CA VAL A 175 6.21 -3.70 16.71
C VAL A 175 5.95 -2.40 17.47
N ASP A 176 6.65 -1.32 17.14
CA ASP A 176 6.46 0.00 17.75
C ASP A 176 5.01 0.50 17.60
N LEU A 177 4.36 0.21 16.48
CA LEU A 177 3.01 0.68 16.16
C LEU A 177 1.90 -0.22 16.72
N PHE A 178 2.11 -1.53 16.64
CA PHE A 178 1.06 -2.54 16.83
C PHE A 178 1.25 -3.39 18.09
N GLY A 179 2.42 -3.32 18.72
CA GLY A 179 2.75 -3.94 20.01
C GLY A 179 2.99 -5.45 19.97
N GLU A 180 3.11 -6.04 18.78
CA GLU A 180 3.38 -7.46 18.58
C GLU A 180 4.19 -7.68 17.30
N GLU A 181 4.80 -8.85 17.14
CA GLU A 181 5.56 -9.19 15.93
C GLU A 181 4.61 -9.54 14.77
N PRO A 182 4.89 -9.09 13.54
CA PRO A 182 4.11 -9.47 12.37
C PRO A 182 4.31 -10.96 12.05
N LYS A 183 3.22 -11.67 11.72
CA LYS A 183 3.30 -13.07 11.25
C LYS A 183 3.43 -13.17 9.74
N GLY A 184 2.69 -12.35 9.01
CA GLY A 184 2.76 -12.25 7.56
C GLY A 184 3.68 -11.13 7.11
N PHE A 185 4.21 -11.27 5.90
CA PHE A 185 5.04 -10.26 5.27
C PHE A 185 4.64 -10.05 3.81
N TRP A 186 4.38 -8.80 3.46
CA TRP A 186 4.29 -8.38 2.07
C TRP A 186 5.68 -8.04 1.55
N LEU A 187 6.22 -8.92 0.69
CA LEU A 187 7.44 -8.60 -0.05
C LEU A 187 7.14 -7.42 -0.98
N PRO A 188 7.97 -6.36 -0.99
CA PRO A 188 7.80 -5.28 -1.94
C PRO A 188 7.67 -5.82 -3.36
N GLU A 189 6.54 -5.52 -3.99
CA GLU A 189 6.22 -5.97 -5.35
C GLU A 189 6.06 -7.49 -5.52
N CYS A 190 5.77 -8.21 -4.44
CA CYS A 190 5.96 -9.66 -4.31
C CYS A 190 7.31 -10.14 -4.89
N ALA A 191 8.33 -9.29 -4.84
CA ALA A 191 9.60 -9.53 -5.49
C ALA A 191 10.42 -10.49 -4.63
N TYR A 192 10.68 -11.67 -5.19
CA TYR A 192 11.37 -12.75 -4.52
C TYR A 192 12.55 -13.25 -5.36
N ALA A 193 13.60 -13.65 -4.65
CA ALA A 193 14.69 -14.45 -5.16
C ALA A 193 15.05 -15.53 -4.11
N PRO A 194 15.50 -16.73 -4.53
CA PRO A 194 15.94 -17.77 -3.60
C PRO A 194 16.97 -17.25 -2.59
N GLY A 195 16.78 -17.61 -1.31
CA GLY A 195 17.62 -17.17 -0.20
C GLY A 195 17.03 -16.03 0.64
N LEU A 196 16.09 -15.24 0.10
CA LEU A 196 15.38 -14.22 0.88
C LEU A 196 14.55 -14.82 2.02
N ASP A 197 14.05 -16.03 1.86
CA ASP A 197 13.30 -16.77 2.88
C ASP A 197 14.10 -16.97 4.18
N SER A 198 15.43 -17.07 4.09
CA SER A 198 16.29 -17.11 5.27
C SER A 198 16.26 -15.80 6.07
N LEU A 199 16.15 -14.65 5.40
CA LEU A 199 15.99 -13.34 6.06
C LEU A 199 14.63 -13.22 6.73
N LEU A 200 13.58 -13.72 6.06
CA LEU A 200 12.23 -13.70 6.62
C LEU A 200 12.15 -14.59 7.87
N GLN A 201 12.77 -15.78 7.83
CA GLN A 201 12.86 -16.66 8.99
C GLN A 201 13.64 -16.03 10.14
N GLU A 202 14.76 -15.35 9.84
CA GLU A 202 15.56 -14.64 10.84
C GLU A 202 14.73 -13.56 11.56
N ALA A 203 13.83 -12.90 10.84
CA ALA A 203 12.87 -11.92 11.36
C ALA A 203 11.60 -12.55 11.99
N ASN A 204 11.58 -13.87 12.20
CA ASN A 204 10.46 -14.63 12.77
C ASN A 204 9.14 -14.56 11.95
N LEU A 205 9.22 -14.19 10.67
CA LEU A 205 8.06 -14.11 9.77
C LEU A 205 7.62 -15.52 9.36
N ARG A 206 6.32 -15.77 9.37
CA ARG A 206 5.72 -17.10 9.16
C ARG A 206 5.27 -17.35 7.74
N TRP A 207 4.92 -16.31 7.00
CA TRP A 207 4.47 -16.46 5.62
C TRP A 207 4.60 -15.17 4.81
N PHE A 208 4.60 -15.32 3.49
CA PHE A 208 4.64 -14.21 2.53
C PHE A 208 3.88 -14.57 1.25
N VAL A 209 3.69 -13.59 0.37
CA VAL A 209 2.98 -13.74 -0.91
C VAL A 209 3.95 -13.59 -2.09
N LEU A 210 3.73 -14.41 -3.11
CA LEU A 210 4.46 -14.45 -4.38
C LEU A 210 3.51 -14.24 -5.56
N ASP A 211 4.08 -13.92 -6.72
CA ASP A 211 3.35 -14.17 -7.96
C ASP A 211 3.14 -15.67 -8.20
N ALA A 212 2.07 -16.00 -8.93
CA ALA A 212 1.74 -17.37 -9.33
C ALA A 212 2.95 -18.14 -9.88
N HIS A 213 3.74 -17.55 -10.78
CA HIS A 213 4.85 -18.26 -11.42
C HIS A 213 6.01 -18.54 -10.45
N GLY A 214 6.18 -17.74 -9.39
CA GLY A 214 7.19 -17.97 -8.36
C GLY A 214 6.97 -19.31 -7.64
N LEU A 215 5.71 -19.67 -7.38
CA LEU A 215 5.40 -20.98 -6.79
C LEU A 215 5.29 -22.09 -7.83
N LEU A 216 4.64 -21.83 -8.97
CA LEU A 216 4.43 -22.85 -10.02
C LEU A 216 5.73 -23.41 -10.60
N PHE A 217 6.77 -22.58 -10.71
CA PHE A 217 8.11 -23.00 -11.16
C PHE A 217 9.06 -23.35 -10.01
N GLY A 218 8.54 -23.50 -8.79
CA GLY A 218 9.34 -23.94 -7.64
C GLY A 218 9.84 -25.39 -7.78
N ASN A 219 10.85 -25.72 -6.98
CA ASN A 219 11.49 -27.03 -6.98
C ASN A 219 11.41 -27.72 -5.60
N PRO A 220 10.81 -28.92 -5.47
CA PRO A 220 10.05 -29.63 -6.51
C PRO A 220 8.76 -28.90 -6.88
N GLN A 221 8.16 -29.24 -8.03
CA GLN A 221 6.91 -28.63 -8.49
C GLN A 221 5.80 -28.79 -7.43
N PRO A 222 5.01 -27.74 -7.15
CA PRO A 222 3.92 -27.83 -6.17
C PRO A 222 2.79 -28.77 -6.66
N HIS A 223 2.44 -29.78 -5.86
CA HIS A 223 1.39 -30.76 -6.19
C HIS A 223 0.00 -30.14 -6.32
N ARG A 224 -0.24 -29.03 -5.60
CA ARG A 224 -1.52 -28.31 -5.57
C ARG A 224 -1.45 -26.96 -6.30
N ALA A 225 -0.47 -26.80 -7.20
CA ALA A 225 -0.25 -25.57 -7.95
C ALA A 225 -0.18 -24.34 -7.02
N ILE A 226 -1.05 -23.35 -7.22
CA ILE A 226 -1.14 -22.13 -6.38
C ILE A 226 -2.18 -22.21 -5.26
N TYR A 227 -2.94 -23.31 -5.18
CA TYR A 227 -4.13 -23.44 -4.34
C TYR A 227 -3.84 -24.04 -2.95
N ALA A 228 -2.56 -24.15 -2.60
CA ALA A 228 -2.08 -24.41 -1.25
C ALA A 228 -0.72 -23.72 -1.07
N PRO A 229 -0.40 -23.21 0.13
CA PRO A 229 0.94 -22.71 0.39
C PRO A 229 1.97 -23.83 0.37
N CYS A 230 3.22 -23.46 0.19
CA CYS A 230 4.35 -24.37 0.41
C CYS A 230 5.31 -23.78 1.43
N TYR A 231 5.89 -24.61 2.29
CA TYR A 231 6.99 -24.17 3.16
C TYR A 231 8.26 -24.06 2.34
N THR A 232 9.00 -22.96 2.53
CA THR A 232 10.38 -22.91 2.03
C THR A 232 11.29 -23.77 2.91
N ARG A 233 12.51 -24.04 2.45
CA ARG A 233 13.50 -24.77 3.25
C ARG A 233 13.86 -24.04 4.56
N ALA A 234 13.82 -22.71 4.56
CA ALA A 234 14.08 -21.91 5.76
C ALA A 234 12.93 -21.96 6.77
N GLY A 235 11.70 -22.25 6.34
CA GLY A 235 10.53 -22.41 7.22
C GLY A 235 9.30 -21.56 6.87
N PRO A 236 9.41 -20.30 6.44
CA PRO A 236 8.24 -19.48 6.12
C PRO A 236 7.41 -20.09 4.98
N ALA A 237 6.09 -19.92 5.02
CA ALA A 237 5.19 -20.39 3.98
C ALA A 237 5.05 -19.36 2.84
N ALA A 238 5.19 -19.81 1.60
CA ALA A 238 4.91 -19.03 0.41
C ALA A 238 3.47 -19.29 -0.09
N PHE A 239 2.66 -18.24 -0.14
CA PHE A 239 1.39 -18.22 -0.84
C PHE A 239 1.56 -17.63 -2.24
N ALA A 240 0.79 -18.10 -3.21
CA ALA A 240 0.80 -17.56 -4.56
C ALA A 240 -0.51 -16.82 -4.85
N ARG A 241 -0.43 -15.65 -5.51
CA ARG A 241 -1.62 -14.93 -5.96
C ARG A 241 -2.35 -15.69 -7.07
N ASP A 242 -3.68 -15.61 -7.05
CA ASP A 242 -4.50 -16.04 -8.17
C ASP A 242 -4.72 -14.90 -9.18
N ARG A 243 -3.95 -14.94 -10.29
CA ARG A 243 -3.95 -13.89 -11.32
C ARG A 243 -5.29 -13.72 -12.02
N ASP A 244 -6.01 -14.81 -12.25
CA ASP A 244 -7.27 -14.78 -13.01
C ASP A 244 -8.37 -14.08 -12.20
N SER A 245 -8.40 -14.35 -10.89
CA SER A 245 -9.24 -13.63 -9.94
C SER A 245 -8.93 -12.14 -9.88
N SER A 246 -7.65 -11.78 -9.80
CA SER A 246 -7.25 -10.37 -9.70
C SER A 246 -7.58 -9.60 -10.98
N ARG A 247 -7.41 -10.19 -12.18
CA ARG A 247 -7.69 -9.53 -13.48
C ARG A 247 -9.13 -9.04 -13.59
N GLN A 248 -10.10 -9.81 -13.09
CA GLN A 248 -11.53 -9.45 -13.12
C GLN A 248 -11.85 -8.15 -12.36
N VAL A 249 -11.07 -7.84 -11.32
CA VAL A 249 -11.29 -6.67 -10.46
C VAL A 249 -10.31 -5.55 -10.78
N TRP A 250 -9.11 -5.87 -11.28
CA TRP A 250 -8.03 -4.91 -11.52
C TRP A 250 -8.12 -4.19 -12.88
N SER A 251 -8.65 -4.85 -13.91
CA SER A 251 -8.62 -4.28 -15.27
C SER A 251 -9.67 -3.17 -15.42
N ALA A 252 -9.25 -1.95 -15.77
CA ALA A 252 -10.18 -0.88 -16.14
C ALA A 252 -10.82 -1.11 -17.53
N GLU A 253 -10.21 -1.93 -18.39
CA GLU A 253 -10.74 -2.20 -19.74
C GLU A 253 -11.64 -3.45 -19.80
N GLU A 254 -11.35 -4.45 -18.97
CA GLU A 254 -12.00 -5.77 -18.99
C GLU A 254 -12.65 -6.15 -17.65
N GLY A 255 -12.37 -5.41 -16.58
CA GLY A 255 -12.83 -5.70 -15.23
C GLY A 255 -13.92 -4.75 -14.75
N TYR A 256 -14.39 -5.00 -13.53
CA TYR A 256 -15.52 -4.25 -12.95
C TYR A 256 -15.32 -2.73 -12.91
N PRO A 257 -14.14 -2.17 -12.55
CA PRO A 257 -13.97 -0.72 -12.44
C PRO A 257 -14.29 0.07 -13.72
N GLY A 258 -14.25 -0.58 -14.89
CA GLY A 258 -14.55 0.02 -16.19
C GLY A 258 -16.04 0.20 -16.51
N ASP A 259 -16.95 -0.19 -15.62
CA ASP A 259 -18.38 -0.17 -15.90
C ASP A 259 -18.90 1.25 -16.18
N PRO A 260 -19.71 1.45 -17.24
CA PRO A 260 -20.30 2.74 -17.57
C PRO A 260 -21.04 3.46 -16.43
N ALA A 261 -21.54 2.74 -15.43
CA ALA A 261 -22.26 3.29 -14.29
C ALA A 261 -21.35 3.89 -13.20
N TYR A 262 -20.08 3.49 -13.13
CA TYR A 262 -19.16 3.93 -12.08
C TYR A 262 -18.59 5.33 -12.29
N ARG A 263 -18.16 5.97 -11.19
CA ARG A 263 -17.56 7.31 -11.18
C ARG A 263 -16.34 7.39 -12.11
N GLU A 264 -16.33 8.37 -13.00
CA GLU A 264 -15.20 8.64 -13.89
C GLU A 264 -14.06 9.33 -13.12
N PHE A 265 -12.90 8.67 -13.04
CA PHE A 265 -11.74 9.17 -12.30
C PHE A 265 -11.17 10.44 -12.92
N TYR A 266 -11.13 10.54 -14.26
CA TYR A 266 -10.44 11.63 -14.95
C TYR A 266 -11.29 12.88 -15.20
N ARG A 267 -12.57 12.90 -14.78
CA ARG A 267 -13.48 14.06 -14.89
C ARG A 267 -13.69 14.69 -13.52
N ASP A 268 -12.90 15.71 -13.22
CA ASP A 268 -12.89 16.39 -11.92
C ASP A 268 -13.09 17.90 -12.10
N VAL A 269 -13.83 18.52 -11.18
CA VAL A 269 -14.11 19.96 -11.22
C VAL A 269 -12.85 20.83 -11.20
N GLY A 270 -11.74 20.31 -10.66
CA GLY A 270 -10.43 20.96 -10.67
C GLY A 270 -9.87 21.24 -12.08
N PHE A 271 -10.34 20.50 -13.09
CA PHE A 271 -10.01 20.74 -14.49
C PHE A 271 -11.13 21.47 -15.24
N ASP A 272 -12.38 21.32 -14.79
CA ASP A 272 -13.56 21.86 -15.49
C ASP A 272 -13.90 23.30 -15.11
N LEU A 273 -13.72 23.66 -13.83
CA LEU A 273 -14.15 24.94 -13.31
C LEU A 273 -13.06 26.02 -13.44
N PRO A 274 -13.44 27.32 -13.44
CA PRO A 274 -12.48 28.41 -13.38
C PRO A 274 -11.62 28.36 -12.10
N LEU A 275 -10.34 28.73 -12.20
CA LEU A 275 -9.42 28.74 -11.04
C LEU A 275 -9.90 29.64 -9.90
N GLU A 276 -10.54 30.77 -10.21
CA GLU A 276 -11.17 31.66 -9.22
C GLU A 276 -12.21 30.93 -8.37
N HIS A 277 -13.02 30.08 -9.02
CA HIS A 277 -14.01 29.26 -8.32
C HIS A 277 -13.38 28.08 -7.60
N LEU A 278 -12.24 27.54 -8.04
CA LEU A 278 -11.56 26.50 -7.25
C LEU A 278 -10.90 27.11 -6.00
N GLY A 279 -10.46 28.36 -6.08
CA GLY A 279 -9.93 29.12 -4.96
C GLY A 279 -8.73 28.43 -4.33
N PRO A 280 -8.65 28.34 -2.99
CA PRO A 280 -7.50 27.77 -2.30
C PRO A 280 -7.26 26.27 -2.58
N VAL A 281 -8.28 25.53 -3.05
CA VAL A 281 -8.11 24.10 -3.40
C VAL A 281 -7.11 23.94 -4.54
N ALA A 282 -7.20 24.78 -5.58
CA ALA A 282 -6.32 24.70 -6.74
C ALA A 282 -4.88 25.17 -6.43
N ARG A 283 -4.69 26.06 -5.44
CA ARG A 283 -3.38 26.66 -5.13
C ARG A 283 -2.66 27.23 -6.37
N GLY A 284 -3.43 27.82 -7.29
CA GLY A 284 -2.93 28.43 -8.52
C GLY A 284 -2.63 27.48 -9.68
N VAL A 285 -2.76 26.16 -9.52
CA VAL A 285 -2.53 25.16 -10.58
C VAL A 285 -3.73 24.21 -10.69
N ARG A 286 -4.04 23.74 -11.91
CA ARG A 286 -5.11 22.74 -12.09
C ARG A 286 -4.63 21.39 -11.58
N LYS A 287 -5.45 20.75 -10.74
CA LYS A 287 -5.22 19.43 -10.18
C LYS A 287 -6.55 18.76 -9.82
N PHE A 288 -6.52 17.50 -9.43
CA PHE A 288 -7.70 16.83 -8.88
C PHE A 288 -8.15 17.52 -7.58
N SER A 289 -9.45 17.72 -7.46
CA SER A 289 -10.09 18.24 -6.25
C SER A 289 -10.79 17.14 -5.44
N GLY A 290 -11.03 15.97 -6.05
CA GLY A 290 -11.81 14.89 -5.46
C GLY A 290 -13.32 15.01 -5.71
N VAL A 291 -13.79 16.14 -6.23
CA VAL A 291 -15.20 16.34 -6.63
C VAL A 291 -15.36 15.99 -8.12
N LYS A 292 -16.03 14.86 -8.39
CA LYS A 292 -16.13 14.23 -9.71
C LYS A 292 -17.59 13.88 -10.01
N TYR A 293 -18.24 14.63 -10.90
CA TYR A 293 -19.69 14.50 -11.15
C TYR A 293 -20.07 13.56 -12.29
N HIS A 294 -19.10 12.95 -12.95
CA HIS A 294 -19.38 12.17 -14.16
C HIS A 294 -19.17 10.68 -13.91
N ARG A 295 -19.87 9.86 -14.69
CA ARG A 295 -19.64 8.42 -14.78
C ARG A 295 -18.85 8.05 -16.03
N ILE A 296 -18.28 6.86 -16.05
CA ILE A 296 -17.46 6.37 -17.15
C ILE A 296 -18.23 6.43 -18.47
N THR A 297 -19.55 6.16 -18.49
CA THR A 297 -20.46 6.27 -19.65
C THR A 297 -20.17 5.30 -20.80
N GLY A 298 -18.91 5.20 -21.20
CA GLY A 298 -18.39 4.41 -22.30
C GLY A 298 -17.06 5.01 -22.78
N ARG A 299 -16.67 4.68 -24.02
CA ARG A 299 -15.42 5.14 -24.63
C ARG A 299 -15.49 6.57 -25.22
N SER A 300 -16.63 7.24 -25.13
CA SER A 300 -16.81 8.61 -25.62
C SER A 300 -16.08 9.63 -24.74
N LYS A 301 -15.73 10.78 -25.33
CA LYS A 301 -15.22 11.95 -24.58
C LYS A 301 -16.31 12.65 -23.79
N GLU A 302 -17.53 12.63 -24.30
CA GLU A 302 -18.70 13.13 -23.58
C GLU A 302 -19.09 12.10 -22.52
N LYS A 303 -19.12 12.57 -21.28
CA LYS A 303 -19.41 11.77 -20.09
C LYS A 303 -20.72 12.28 -19.50
N GLU A 304 -21.59 11.39 -19.11
CA GLU A 304 -22.85 11.70 -18.46
C GLU A 304 -22.65 11.89 -16.95
N PHE A 305 -23.65 12.48 -16.29
CA PHE A 305 -23.61 12.63 -14.84
C PHE A 305 -23.64 11.29 -14.12
N TYR A 306 -22.98 11.26 -12.97
CA TYR A 306 -22.87 10.08 -12.13
C TYR A 306 -24.22 9.78 -11.45
N ASP A 307 -24.78 8.60 -11.73
CA ASP A 307 -25.98 8.09 -11.07
C ASP A 307 -25.55 7.08 -9.99
N ARG A 308 -25.66 7.51 -8.73
CA ARG A 308 -25.30 6.70 -7.56
C ARG A 308 -26.17 5.44 -7.42
N VAL A 309 -27.44 5.48 -7.84
CA VAL A 309 -28.34 4.33 -7.76
C VAL A 309 -27.96 3.29 -8.81
N ALA A 310 -27.61 3.73 -10.02
CA ALA A 310 -27.08 2.84 -11.05
C ALA A 310 -25.75 2.20 -10.62
N ALA A 311 -24.84 2.99 -10.06
CA ALA A 311 -23.55 2.52 -9.56
C ALA A 311 -23.70 1.49 -8.42
N GLU A 312 -24.62 1.72 -7.48
CA GLU A 312 -24.94 0.76 -6.41
C GLU A 312 -25.45 -0.58 -6.96
N LYS A 313 -26.34 -0.54 -7.98
CA LYS A 313 -26.84 -1.75 -8.65
C LYS A 313 -25.72 -2.49 -9.39
N ALA A 314 -24.83 -1.76 -10.05
CA ALA A 314 -23.67 -2.35 -10.71
C ALA A 314 -22.73 -3.03 -9.68
N ALA A 315 -22.48 -2.40 -8.53
CA ALA A 315 -21.67 -2.97 -7.46
C ALA A 315 -22.26 -4.27 -6.90
N ASP A 316 -23.57 -4.32 -6.70
CA ASP A 316 -24.27 -5.53 -6.25
C ASP A 316 -24.23 -6.66 -7.28
N ALA A 317 -24.44 -6.34 -8.56
CA ALA A 317 -24.34 -7.29 -9.66
C ALA A 317 -22.92 -7.86 -9.78
N HIS A 318 -21.90 -7.00 -9.68
CA HIS A 318 -20.49 -7.41 -9.74
C HIS A 318 -20.08 -8.24 -8.53
N ALA A 319 -20.51 -7.88 -7.32
CA ALA A 319 -20.27 -8.67 -6.11
C ALA A 319 -20.86 -10.08 -6.25
N THR A 320 -22.07 -10.18 -6.82
CA THR A 320 -22.75 -11.45 -7.10
C THR A 320 -21.99 -12.25 -8.16
N HIS A 321 -21.58 -11.61 -9.27
CA HIS A 321 -20.82 -12.28 -10.32
C HIS A 321 -19.47 -12.79 -9.80
N PHE A 322 -18.72 -11.97 -9.05
CA PHE A 322 -17.45 -12.38 -8.46
C PHE A 322 -17.62 -13.55 -7.49
N LEU A 323 -18.68 -13.57 -6.68
CA LEU A 323 -19.02 -14.69 -5.83
C LEU A 323 -19.24 -15.98 -6.63
N GLU A 324 -20.06 -15.95 -7.66
CA GLU A 324 -20.35 -17.13 -8.48
C GLU A 324 -19.10 -17.64 -9.22
N GLN A 325 -18.21 -16.74 -9.68
CA GLN A 325 -16.93 -17.12 -10.28
C GLN A 325 -16.03 -17.84 -9.27
N ARG A 326 -15.94 -17.38 -8.02
CA ARG A 326 -15.18 -18.06 -6.96
C ARG A 326 -15.78 -19.41 -6.60
N ARG A 327 -17.11 -19.51 -6.52
CA ARG A 327 -17.81 -20.79 -6.29
C ARG A 327 -17.53 -21.77 -7.42
N ALA A 328 -17.61 -21.33 -8.68
CA ALA A 328 -17.29 -22.15 -9.84
C ALA A 328 -15.83 -22.63 -9.82
N GLN A 329 -14.89 -21.75 -9.49
CA GLN A 329 -13.48 -22.09 -9.35
C GLN A 329 -13.25 -23.16 -8.29
N PHE A 330 -13.83 -23.02 -7.09
CA PHE A 330 -13.72 -24.07 -6.06
C PHE A 330 -14.34 -25.40 -6.47
N ARG A 331 -15.44 -25.40 -7.24
CA ARG A 331 -16.02 -26.66 -7.76
C ARG A 331 -15.09 -27.35 -8.76
N GLN A 332 -14.36 -26.59 -9.58
CA GLN A 332 -13.34 -27.14 -10.47
C GLN A 332 -12.15 -27.71 -9.69
N LEU A 333 -11.78 -27.06 -8.57
CA LEU A 333 -10.72 -27.52 -7.68
C LEU A 333 -11.12 -28.71 -6.80
N ALA A 334 -12.41 -29.00 -6.63
CA ALA A 334 -12.88 -30.09 -5.78
C ALA A 334 -12.39 -31.48 -6.22
N ALA A 335 -11.97 -31.64 -7.49
CA ALA A 335 -11.34 -32.85 -7.99
C ALA A 335 -9.91 -33.06 -7.45
N ALA A 336 -9.25 -32.00 -6.98
CA ALA A 336 -7.93 -32.06 -6.36
C ALA A 336 -8.08 -32.26 -4.85
N ASN A 337 -7.68 -33.43 -4.33
CA ASN A 337 -7.77 -33.76 -2.90
C ASN A 337 -7.15 -32.68 -1.98
N GLY A 338 -7.95 -32.12 -1.06
CA GLY A 338 -7.49 -31.24 0.02
C GLY A 338 -8.46 -30.10 0.32
N ASP A 339 -8.03 -29.21 1.21
CA ASP A 339 -8.70 -27.95 1.56
C ASP A 339 -7.98 -26.81 0.84
N PRO A 340 -8.41 -26.39 -0.36
CA PRO A 340 -7.72 -25.36 -1.14
C PRO A 340 -7.91 -23.96 -0.54
N ILE A 341 -6.89 -23.13 -0.70
CA ILE A 341 -6.95 -21.69 -0.46
C ILE A 341 -6.71 -20.91 -1.75
N ILE A 342 -7.58 -19.95 -2.05
CA ILE A 342 -7.37 -18.95 -3.11
C ILE A 342 -6.95 -17.65 -2.44
N VAL A 343 -5.78 -17.13 -2.82
CA VAL A 343 -5.24 -15.86 -2.31
C VAL A 343 -5.36 -14.79 -3.37
N ILE A 344 -6.09 -13.72 -3.06
CA ILE A 344 -6.36 -12.62 -4.00
C ILE A 344 -5.87 -11.31 -3.39
N PRO A 345 -4.66 -10.87 -3.76
CA PRO A 345 -4.14 -9.58 -3.38
C PRO A 345 -4.57 -8.48 -4.36
N PHE A 346 -4.73 -7.27 -3.82
CA PHE A 346 -5.01 -6.03 -4.54
C PHE A 346 -4.27 -4.88 -3.87
N ASP A 347 -3.87 -3.86 -4.63
CA ASP A 347 -3.55 -2.57 -4.01
C ASP A 347 -4.80 -2.01 -3.33
N ALA A 348 -4.64 -1.47 -2.13
CA ALA A 348 -5.75 -0.97 -1.33
C ALA A 348 -6.43 0.22 -2.03
N GLU A 349 -5.63 1.08 -2.66
CA GLU A 349 -6.06 2.30 -3.37
C GLU A 349 -6.91 1.99 -4.61
N LEU A 350 -6.96 0.73 -5.06
CA LEU A 350 -7.98 0.32 -6.02
C LEU A 350 -9.38 0.59 -5.45
N PHE A 351 -9.60 0.26 -4.18
CA PHE A 351 -10.90 0.33 -3.53
C PHE A 351 -11.16 1.71 -2.94
N GLY A 352 -11.64 2.60 -3.80
CA GLY A 352 -12.23 3.88 -3.44
C GLY A 352 -11.56 5.06 -4.13
N HIS A 353 -10.23 5.01 -4.29
CA HIS A 353 -9.52 6.03 -5.05
C HIS A 353 -9.67 5.82 -6.56
N TRP A 354 -9.11 4.72 -7.10
CA TRP A 354 -9.21 4.41 -8.53
C TRP A 354 -10.63 3.95 -8.91
N TRP A 355 -11.22 3.06 -8.11
CA TRP A 355 -12.59 2.61 -8.25
C TRP A 355 -13.43 3.06 -7.06
N PHE A 356 -14.21 4.12 -7.25
CA PHE A 356 -14.94 4.79 -6.16
C PHE A 356 -15.88 3.88 -5.37
N GLU A 357 -16.54 2.98 -6.07
CA GLU A 357 -17.50 2.03 -5.52
C GLU A 357 -16.82 0.78 -4.96
N GLY A 358 -15.49 0.68 -5.04
CA GLY A 358 -14.71 -0.46 -4.59
C GLY A 358 -14.97 -0.89 -3.14
N PRO A 359 -14.97 0.01 -2.14
CA PRO A 359 -15.30 -0.35 -0.76
C PRO A 359 -16.73 -0.88 -0.64
N ARG A 360 -17.65 -0.36 -1.46
CA ARG A 360 -19.04 -0.82 -1.47
C ARG A 360 -19.17 -2.22 -2.08
N PHE A 361 -18.49 -2.46 -3.20
CA PHE A 361 -18.36 -3.79 -3.79
C PHE A 361 -17.78 -4.80 -2.80
N LEU A 362 -16.70 -4.46 -2.10
CA LEU A 362 -16.09 -5.34 -1.09
C LEU A 362 -17.07 -5.65 0.03
N GLU A 363 -17.80 -4.65 0.54
CA GLU A 363 -18.82 -4.88 1.58
C GLU A 363 -19.91 -5.87 1.10
N LEU A 364 -20.43 -5.64 -0.10
CA LEU A 364 -21.47 -6.49 -0.70
C LEU A 364 -20.94 -7.91 -0.93
N PHE A 365 -19.73 -8.05 -1.49
CA PHE A 365 -19.09 -9.34 -1.69
C PHE A 365 -18.91 -10.09 -0.38
N VAL A 366 -18.38 -9.44 0.65
CA VAL A 366 -18.15 -10.06 1.97
C VAL A 366 -19.45 -10.55 2.59
N ARG A 367 -20.53 -9.76 2.53
CA ARG A 367 -21.85 -10.16 3.06
C ARG A 367 -22.41 -11.37 2.31
N LYS A 368 -22.40 -11.35 0.97
CA LYS A 368 -22.89 -12.48 0.16
C LYS A 368 -22.02 -13.73 0.37
N ALA A 369 -20.70 -13.57 0.43
CA ALA A 369 -19.78 -14.66 0.73
C ALA A 369 -20.01 -15.25 2.13
N ALA A 370 -20.39 -14.43 3.12
CA ALA A 370 -20.67 -14.90 4.46
C ALA A 370 -22.01 -15.64 4.60
N PHE A 371 -23.05 -15.22 3.87
CA PHE A 371 -24.43 -15.67 4.12
C PHE A 371 -25.11 -16.43 2.97
N ASP A 372 -24.74 -16.18 1.71
CA ASP A 372 -25.50 -16.67 0.55
C ASP A 372 -24.94 -17.99 -0.03
N GLN A 373 -23.88 -18.54 0.57
CA GLN A 373 -23.21 -19.75 0.09
C GLN A 373 -22.54 -20.55 1.22
N LYS A 374 -22.13 -21.79 0.92
CA LYS A 374 -21.41 -22.70 1.85
C LYS A 374 -20.21 -23.41 1.21
N ASP A 375 -19.85 -23.01 0.00
CA ASP A 375 -18.77 -23.58 -0.82
C ASP A 375 -17.38 -23.22 -0.27
N PHE A 376 -17.20 -22.04 0.34
CA PHE A 376 -15.94 -21.60 0.97
C PHE A 376 -16.17 -20.67 2.17
N ARG A 377 -15.11 -20.38 2.93
CA ARG A 377 -15.10 -19.34 3.97
C ARG A 377 -14.04 -18.28 3.70
N LEU A 378 -14.31 -17.05 4.12
CA LEU A 378 -13.29 -16.01 4.20
C LEU A 378 -12.33 -16.34 5.35
N THR A 379 -11.02 -16.26 5.09
CA THR A 379 -9.96 -16.57 6.05
C THR A 379 -8.84 -15.55 5.94
N THR A 380 -7.94 -15.57 6.93
CA THR A 380 -6.60 -15.01 6.73
C THR A 380 -5.57 -16.13 6.48
N PRO A 381 -4.41 -15.82 5.87
CA PRO A 381 -3.35 -16.80 5.67
C PRO A 381 -2.81 -17.39 6.99
N SER A 382 -2.71 -16.60 8.06
CA SER A 382 -2.30 -17.12 9.38
C SER A 382 -3.31 -18.13 9.95
N GLU A 383 -4.61 -17.82 9.87
CA GLU A 383 -5.66 -18.76 10.31
C GLU A 383 -5.66 -20.05 9.49
N TYR A 384 -5.40 -19.94 8.18
CA TYR A 384 -5.29 -21.11 7.32
C TYR A 384 -4.11 -22.00 7.72
N LEU A 385 -2.92 -21.43 7.94
CA LEU A 385 -1.73 -22.19 8.36
C LEU A 385 -1.90 -22.82 9.75
N ALA A 386 -2.57 -22.13 10.67
CA ALA A 386 -2.87 -22.68 11.99
C ALA A 386 -3.77 -23.93 11.90
N ALA A 387 -4.72 -23.94 10.96
CA ALA A 387 -5.59 -25.09 10.70
C ALA A 387 -4.92 -26.18 9.83
N HIS A 388 -3.90 -25.83 9.04
CA HIS A 388 -3.20 -26.73 8.11
C HIS A 388 -1.68 -26.65 8.30
N PRO A 389 -1.14 -27.20 9.40
CA PRO A 389 0.28 -27.06 9.76
C PRO A 389 1.22 -27.89 8.88
N THR A 390 0.70 -28.74 7.98
CA THR A 390 1.49 -29.57 7.08
C THR A 390 1.32 -29.09 5.65
N GLN A 391 2.41 -28.66 5.04
CA GLN A 391 2.46 -28.21 3.64
C GLN A 391 3.64 -28.85 2.92
N GLN A 392 3.59 -28.86 1.59
CA GLN A 392 4.71 -29.31 0.78
C GLN A 392 5.91 -28.38 1.01
N MET A 393 7.11 -28.95 1.05
CA MET A 393 8.33 -28.16 1.00
C MET A 393 8.70 -27.88 -0.46
N VAL A 394 8.86 -26.61 -0.81
CA VAL A 394 9.21 -26.14 -2.16
C VAL A 394 10.21 -24.99 -2.02
N GLU A 395 11.23 -24.99 -2.86
CA GLU A 395 12.08 -23.82 -3.10
C GLU A 395 11.44 -22.97 -4.21
N PRO A 396 10.83 -21.81 -3.90
CA PRO A 396 10.16 -21.00 -4.92
C PRO A 396 11.16 -20.42 -5.93
N ALA A 397 10.70 -20.22 -7.16
CA ALA A 397 11.46 -19.51 -8.19
C ALA A 397 11.44 -18.00 -7.96
N ALA A 398 12.42 -17.30 -8.55
CA ALA A 398 12.42 -15.84 -8.56
C ALA A 398 11.20 -15.30 -9.32
N SER A 399 10.54 -14.29 -8.75
CA SER A 399 9.31 -13.74 -9.31
C SER A 399 9.05 -12.33 -8.80
N THR A 400 8.32 -11.53 -9.57
CA THR A 400 7.65 -10.32 -9.09
C THR A 400 6.19 -10.35 -9.55
N TRP A 401 5.35 -9.52 -8.93
CA TRP A 401 3.96 -9.35 -9.37
C TRP A 401 3.79 -8.26 -10.44
N GLY A 402 4.88 -7.59 -10.82
CA GLY A 402 4.92 -6.51 -11.80
C GLY A 402 4.78 -6.98 -13.24
N ASP A 403 4.94 -6.05 -14.19
CA ASP A 403 4.79 -6.36 -15.62
C ASP A 403 5.72 -7.52 -16.04
N LYS A 404 5.15 -8.45 -16.82
CA LYS A 404 5.77 -9.73 -17.24
C LYS A 404 6.26 -10.65 -16.09
N GLY A 405 6.03 -10.31 -14.83
CA GLY A 405 6.43 -11.10 -13.67
C GLY A 405 7.91 -11.03 -13.30
N HIS A 406 8.65 -10.08 -13.85
CA HIS A 406 10.10 -9.98 -13.67
C HIS A 406 10.53 -8.57 -13.20
N LEU A 407 11.84 -8.34 -13.09
CA LEU A 407 12.40 -7.09 -12.56
C LEU A 407 12.43 -5.95 -13.58
N GLU A 408 11.94 -6.14 -14.82
CA GLU A 408 12.00 -5.16 -15.92
C GLU A 408 11.33 -3.82 -15.59
N VAL A 409 10.35 -3.81 -14.68
CA VAL A 409 9.72 -2.56 -14.21
C VAL A 409 10.71 -1.68 -13.43
N TRP A 410 11.61 -2.29 -12.67
CA TRP A 410 12.56 -1.57 -11.81
C TRP A 410 13.97 -1.55 -12.38
N ILE A 411 14.28 -2.39 -13.38
CA ILE A 411 15.56 -2.37 -14.10
C ILE A 411 15.28 -2.23 -15.59
N ASP A 412 15.30 -0.98 -16.04
CA ASP A 412 15.28 -0.62 -17.45
C ASP A 412 16.16 0.61 -17.72
N GLN A 413 16.23 1.02 -18.99
CA GLN A 413 17.06 2.14 -19.44
C GLN A 413 16.75 3.48 -18.73
N ASN A 414 15.53 3.67 -18.22
CA ASN A 414 15.10 4.91 -17.58
C ASN A 414 15.51 5.04 -16.10
N ASN A 415 15.72 3.91 -15.40
CA ASN A 415 15.96 3.88 -13.96
C ASN A 415 17.26 3.17 -13.57
N SER A 416 17.90 2.40 -14.45
CA SER A 416 19.07 1.58 -14.09
C SER A 416 20.26 2.38 -13.55
N TRP A 417 20.33 3.67 -13.87
CA TRP A 417 21.38 4.58 -13.40
C TRP A 417 21.44 4.71 -11.88
N ILE A 418 20.33 4.49 -11.15
CA ILE A 418 20.28 4.65 -9.69
C ILE A 418 21.12 3.59 -8.97
N TYR A 419 21.22 2.38 -9.52
CA TYR A 419 21.70 1.20 -8.78
C TYR A 419 23.19 1.24 -8.47
N SER A 420 24.02 1.85 -9.31
CA SER A 420 25.45 2.02 -9.01
C SER A 420 25.67 2.91 -7.78
N HIS A 421 24.85 3.96 -7.65
CA HIS A 421 24.87 4.86 -6.50
C HIS A 421 24.34 4.17 -5.24
N LEU A 422 23.18 3.50 -5.33
CA LEU A 422 22.61 2.74 -4.22
C LEU A 422 23.55 1.65 -3.72
N HIS A 423 24.23 0.95 -4.63
CA HIS A 423 25.22 -0.07 -4.27
C HIS A 423 26.40 0.54 -3.50
N THR A 424 26.94 1.67 -3.98
CA THR A 424 28.06 2.36 -3.33
C THR A 424 27.69 2.82 -1.92
N SER A 425 26.55 3.50 -1.77
CA SER A 425 26.04 3.96 -0.48
C SER A 425 25.73 2.80 0.47
N THR A 426 25.25 1.68 -0.06
CA THR A 426 25.03 0.44 0.72
C THR A 426 26.32 -0.12 1.29
N LEU A 427 27.39 -0.19 0.49
CA LEU A 427 28.70 -0.64 0.95
C LEU A 427 29.30 0.31 2.00
N GLN A 428 29.14 1.62 1.82
CA GLN A 428 29.57 2.64 2.77
C GLN A 428 28.84 2.51 4.11
N MET A 429 27.51 2.40 4.09
CA MET A 429 26.71 2.23 5.30
C MET A 429 27.09 0.95 6.06
N THR A 430 27.26 -0.17 5.33
CA THR A 430 27.68 -1.45 5.91
C THR A 430 29.04 -1.33 6.60
N LYS A 431 30.02 -0.68 5.96
CA LYS A 431 31.35 -0.46 6.54
C LYS A 431 31.31 0.38 7.81
N LEU A 432 30.55 1.48 7.80
CA LEU A 432 30.37 2.32 8.98
C LEU A 432 29.70 1.54 10.12
N ALA A 433 28.65 0.78 9.80
CA ALA A 433 27.95 0.00 10.80
C ALA A 433 28.87 -1.04 11.47
N ILE A 434 29.68 -1.76 10.70
CA ILE A 434 30.67 -2.71 11.23
C ILE A 434 31.71 -1.99 12.10
N ALA A 435 32.25 -0.87 11.63
CA ALA A 435 33.29 -0.13 12.34
C ALA A 435 32.82 0.44 13.70
N HIS A 436 31.55 0.86 13.78
CA HIS A 436 31.01 1.55 14.95
C HIS A 436 30.14 0.66 15.86
N LYS A 437 29.81 -0.58 15.47
CA LYS A 437 28.85 -1.48 16.17
C LYS A 437 29.01 -1.51 17.69
N ASN A 438 30.25 -1.57 18.17
CA ASN A 438 30.60 -1.71 19.59
C ASN A 438 31.14 -0.42 20.24
N ASN A 439 31.39 0.63 19.45
CA ASN A 439 32.14 1.81 19.88
C ASN A 439 31.47 3.12 19.40
N SER A 440 30.14 3.18 19.42
CA SER A 440 29.41 4.39 19.07
C SER A 440 29.13 5.25 20.30
N ASN A 441 29.22 6.57 20.12
CA ASN A 441 28.73 7.55 21.09
C ASN A 441 27.40 8.15 20.59
N GLU A 442 26.75 8.98 21.40
CA GLU A 442 25.44 9.56 21.09
C GLU A 442 25.41 10.34 19.76
N GLN A 443 26.46 11.13 19.48
CA GLN A 443 26.56 11.89 18.24
C GLN A 443 26.71 10.97 17.02
N ALA A 444 27.55 9.94 17.14
CA ALA A 444 27.73 8.93 16.09
C ALA A 444 26.43 8.15 15.86
N ASP A 445 25.70 7.79 16.92
CA ASP A 445 24.43 7.09 16.79
C ASP A 445 23.40 7.93 16.02
N ARG A 446 23.27 9.22 16.33
CA ARG A 446 22.37 10.13 15.57
C ARG A 446 22.72 10.19 14.08
N VAL A 447 23.99 10.36 13.75
CA VAL A 447 24.44 10.42 12.35
C VAL A 447 24.23 9.10 11.62
N LEU A 448 24.56 7.96 12.25
CA LEU A 448 24.38 6.63 11.65
C LEU A 448 22.90 6.28 11.47
N GLN A 449 22.03 6.71 12.39
CA GLN A 449 20.59 6.61 12.21
C GLN A 449 20.12 7.40 11.00
N GLN A 450 20.54 8.67 10.86
CA GLN A 450 20.12 9.49 9.73
C GLN A 450 20.68 8.96 8.40
N LEU A 451 21.94 8.52 8.36
CA LEU A 451 22.51 7.85 7.18
C LEU A 451 21.69 6.62 6.76
N ALA A 452 21.28 5.80 7.72
CA ALA A 452 20.41 4.67 7.43
C ALA A 452 19.04 5.11 6.87
N ARG A 453 18.42 6.16 7.42
CA ARG A 453 17.15 6.72 6.90
C ARG A 453 17.30 7.18 5.46
N GLU A 454 18.32 7.97 5.14
CA GLU A 454 18.56 8.45 3.77
C GLU A 454 18.77 7.30 2.79
N LEU A 455 19.55 6.28 3.18
CA LEU A 455 19.76 5.10 2.34
C LEU A 455 18.47 4.31 2.13
N LEU A 456 17.71 4.05 3.18
CA LEU A 456 16.43 3.36 3.08
C LEU A 456 15.47 4.13 2.16
N LEU A 457 15.34 5.45 2.33
CA LEU A 457 14.49 6.29 1.50
C LEU A 457 14.94 6.27 0.03
N ALA A 458 16.24 6.33 -0.24
CA ALA A 458 16.78 6.23 -1.59
C ALA A 458 16.51 4.85 -2.25
N GLN A 459 16.40 3.80 -1.44
CA GLN A 459 16.17 2.42 -1.88
C GLN A 459 14.71 2.08 -2.22
N SER A 460 13.74 2.99 -2.03
CA SER A 460 12.33 2.66 -2.32
C SER A 460 12.13 2.21 -3.77
N SER A 461 11.35 1.13 -3.99
CA SER A 461 10.97 0.66 -5.32
C SER A 461 10.15 1.71 -6.10
N ASP A 462 9.43 2.59 -5.39
CA ASP A 462 8.57 3.62 -5.95
C ASP A 462 9.31 4.50 -6.95
N TRP A 463 10.56 4.86 -6.66
CA TRP A 463 11.30 5.80 -7.49
C TRP A 463 11.58 5.22 -8.87
N ALA A 464 12.03 3.96 -8.93
CA ALA A 464 12.26 3.27 -10.20
C ALA A 464 10.94 3.03 -10.95
N PHE A 465 9.86 2.72 -10.24
CA PHE A 465 8.52 2.55 -10.80
C PHE A 465 7.96 3.84 -11.44
N LEU A 466 8.04 4.97 -10.73
CA LEU A 466 7.58 6.28 -11.21
C LEU A 466 8.43 6.79 -12.38
N MET A 467 9.74 6.50 -12.39
CA MET A 467 10.59 6.79 -13.55
C MET A 467 10.20 5.97 -14.79
N ARG A 468 9.85 4.69 -14.61
CA ARG A 468 9.42 3.79 -15.70
C ARG A 468 8.05 4.17 -16.26
N THR A 469 7.07 4.40 -15.40
CA THR A 469 5.69 4.71 -15.80
C THR A 469 5.52 6.14 -16.32
N GLY A 470 6.41 7.05 -15.93
CA GLY A 470 6.39 8.44 -16.38
C GLY A 470 5.37 9.33 -15.67
N THR A 471 4.67 8.84 -14.65
CA THR A 471 3.62 9.58 -13.92
C THR A 471 4.19 10.74 -13.09
N ALA A 472 5.35 10.55 -12.47
CA ALA A 472 6.04 11.56 -11.65
C ALA A 472 7.57 11.45 -11.77
N ARG A 473 8.08 11.31 -13.01
CA ARG A 473 9.49 11.03 -13.29
C ARG A 473 10.45 12.04 -12.68
N ASP A 474 10.17 13.33 -12.83
CA ASP A 474 11.04 14.40 -12.34
C ASP A 474 11.10 14.41 -10.81
N TYR A 475 9.95 14.23 -10.17
CA TYR A 475 9.85 14.11 -8.71
C TYR A 475 10.64 12.89 -8.21
N ALA A 476 10.43 11.71 -8.80
CA ALA A 476 11.15 10.49 -8.42
C ALA A 476 12.66 10.62 -8.61
N THR A 477 13.10 11.21 -9.73
CA THR A 477 14.53 11.46 -10.01
C THR A 477 15.13 12.38 -8.95
N LYS A 478 14.43 13.48 -8.64
CA LYS A 478 14.86 14.42 -7.61
C LYS A 478 14.92 13.76 -6.23
N ARG A 479 13.92 12.97 -5.84
CA ARG A 479 13.90 12.25 -4.55
C ARG A 479 15.10 11.32 -4.40
N THR A 480 15.40 10.50 -5.41
CA THR A 480 16.58 9.64 -5.38
C THR A 480 17.87 10.44 -5.23
N LEU A 481 18.04 11.52 -6.01
CA LEU A 481 19.24 12.36 -5.95
C LEU A 481 19.38 13.10 -4.61
N ASP A 482 18.28 13.63 -4.06
CA ASP A 482 18.28 14.37 -2.80
C ASP A 482 18.69 13.47 -1.63
N HIS A 483 18.11 12.26 -1.52
CA HIS A 483 18.48 11.30 -0.47
C HIS A 483 19.94 10.83 -0.60
N LEU A 484 20.39 10.50 -1.81
CA LEU A 484 21.79 10.15 -2.04
C LEU A 484 22.74 11.32 -1.74
N GLY A 485 22.34 12.54 -2.08
CA GLY A 485 23.09 13.76 -1.78
C GLY A 485 23.25 14.00 -0.28
N ARG A 486 22.15 13.86 0.49
CA ARG A 486 22.17 13.93 1.96
C ARG A 486 23.02 12.83 2.57
N PHE A 487 22.84 11.59 2.11
CA PHE A 487 23.63 10.44 2.55
C PHE A 487 25.13 10.70 2.35
N ASN A 488 25.56 11.06 1.14
CA ASN A 488 26.97 11.26 0.83
C ASN A 488 27.57 12.41 1.63
N LYS A 489 26.84 13.53 1.78
CA LYS A 489 27.30 14.67 2.57
C LYS A 489 27.45 14.31 4.05
N LEU A 490 26.48 13.62 4.65
CA LEU A 490 26.58 13.15 6.04
C LEU A 490 27.72 12.14 6.20
N TYR A 491 27.90 11.24 5.23
CA TYR A 491 28.98 10.24 5.24
C TYR A 491 30.35 10.92 5.24
N ASP A 492 30.57 11.88 4.34
CA ASP A 492 31.85 12.59 4.23
C ASP A 492 32.14 13.42 5.49
N GLN A 493 31.13 14.12 6.03
CA GLN A 493 31.26 14.88 7.27
C GLN A 493 31.58 13.99 8.48
N PHE A 494 30.91 12.84 8.58
CA PHE A 494 31.13 11.87 9.65
C PHE A 494 32.53 11.25 9.57
N ALA A 495 32.95 10.83 8.37
CA ALA A 495 34.29 10.27 8.12
C ALA A 495 35.40 11.30 8.42
N ALA A 496 35.16 12.59 8.19
CA ALA A 496 36.09 13.67 8.52
C ALA A 496 36.08 14.08 10.00
N GLY A 497 35.14 13.58 10.82
CA GLY A 497 34.94 14.03 12.20
C GLY A 497 34.45 15.47 12.31
N GLN A 498 33.80 16.00 11.26
CA GLN A 498 33.35 17.40 11.13
C GLN A 498 31.86 17.44 10.76
N VAL A 499 31.02 16.87 11.62
CA VAL A 499 29.56 16.84 11.44
C VAL A 499 28.99 18.25 11.58
N ASP A 500 28.27 18.71 10.55
CA ASP A 500 27.49 19.95 10.61
C ASP A 500 26.16 19.68 11.30
N GLU A 501 26.07 20.05 12.58
CA GLU A 501 24.88 19.83 13.41
C GLU A 501 23.62 20.48 12.82
N LYS A 502 23.74 21.63 12.14
CA LYS A 502 22.58 22.28 11.51
C LYS A 502 22.06 21.47 10.33
N PHE A 503 22.98 20.92 9.54
CA PHE A 503 22.62 20.08 8.40
C PHE A 503 22.02 18.74 8.84
N LEU A 504 22.60 18.12 9.88
CA LEU A 504 22.03 16.90 10.48
C LEU A 504 20.61 17.14 10.99
N ALA A 505 20.39 18.21 11.76
CA ALA A 505 19.07 18.54 12.30
C ALA A 505 18.04 18.85 11.19
N ASP A 506 18.45 19.50 10.09
CA ASP A 506 17.57 19.70 8.93
C ASP A 506 17.16 18.36 8.31
N CYS A 507 18.11 17.42 8.13
CA CYS A 507 17.81 16.07 7.63
C CYS A 507 16.87 15.31 8.59
N GLU A 508 17.18 15.28 9.90
CA GLU A 508 16.34 14.65 10.93
C GLU A 508 14.91 15.23 10.96
N SER A 509 14.77 16.54 10.71
CA SER A 509 13.46 17.20 10.68
C SER A 509 12.63 16.88 9.44
N ARG A 510 13.27 16.64 8.29
CA ARG A 510 12.62 16.34 6.99
C ARG A 510 12.28 14.86 6.89
N ASP A 511 13.28 14.03 7.14
CA ASP A 511 13.29 12.59 6.95
C ASP A 511 13.22 11.89 8.31
N ASN A 512 12.11 12.11 9.02
CA ASN A 512 11.90 11.74 10.44
C ASN A 512 11.33 10.33 10.65
N LEU A 513 11.23 9.51 9.60
CA LEU A 513 10.71 8.14 9.72
C LEU A 513 11.61 7.27 10.61
N PHE A 514 11.00 6.31 11.33
CA PHE A 514 11.69 5.37 12.21
C PHE A 514 12.54 6.06 13.30
N PRO A 515 11.90 6.69 14.29
CA PRO A 515 12.62 7.38 15.37
C PRO A 515 13.56 6.45 16.14
N ASN A 516 13.18 5.17 16.32
CA ASN A 516 13.95 4.16 17.03
C ASN A 516 14.81 3.27 16.10
N LEU A 517 15.15 3.75 14.89
CA LEU A 517 15.88 2.97 13.89
C LEU A 517 17.17 2.38 14.46
N ASN A 518 17.33 1.05 14.28
CA ASN A 518 18.54 0.33 14.67
C ASN A 518 19.49 0.15 13.48
N TRP A 519 20.44 1.08 13.32
CA TRP A 519 21.43 1.04 12.24
C TRP A 519 22.38 -0.16 12.35
N ARG A 520 22.48 -0.82 13.52
CA ARG A 520 23.37 -1.97 13.73
C ARG A 520 22.96 -3.20 12.93
N TYR A 521 21.76 -3.24 12.35
CA TYR A 521 21.37 -4.33 11.45
C TYR A 521 22.18 -4.41 10.16
N TYR A 522 22.86 -3.32 9.80
CA TYR A 522 23.82 -3.30 8.69
C TYR A 522 25.19 -3.94 9.06
N ALA A 523 25.40 -4.39 10.31
CA ALA A 523 26.71 -4.81 10.84
C ALA A 523 26.83 -6.28 11.25
#